data_AF-A0A535QQW8-F1
#
_entry.id   AF-A0A535QQW8-F1
#
_cell.length_a   1.000
_cell.length_b   1.000
_cell.length_c   1.000
_cell.angle_alpha   90.00
_cell.angle_beta   90.00
_cell.angle_gamma   90.00
#
_symmetry.space_group_name_H-M   'P 1'
#
loop_
_entity.id
_entity.type
_entity.pdbx_description
1 polymer ?
#
loop_
_entity_poly.entity_id
_entity_poly.type
_entity_poly.pdbx_seq_one_letter_code
_entity_poly.pdbx_strand_id
1 'polypeptide(L)' 'MQYIPSRLVQELWNATPERRWQALRERVHERLEKGGEFVGVRPTTLLQSISHLEHTGAEYPDTVDELNRILNEQVREIGE' A
#
# COMPACT_ATOMS: atom_id res chain seq x y z
N MET A 1 -15.54 2.73 6.74
CA MET A 1 -14.60 1.64 6.38
C MET A 1 -13.66 2.17 5.30
N GLN A 2 -12.36 2.22 5.60
CA GLN A 2 -11.34 2.62 4.62
C GLN A 2 -11.04 1.44 3.69
N TYR A 3 -10.83 1.72 2.40
CA TYR A 3 -10.46 0.70 1.41
C TYR A 3 -9.60 1.33 0.32
N ILE A 4 -8.71 0.54 -0.26
CA ILE A 4 -7.82 0.99 -1.33
C ILE A 4 -8.42 0.52 -2.65
N PRO A 5 -8.79 1.44 -3.56
CA PRO A 5 -9.32 1.06 -4.86
C PRO A 5 -8.25 0.32 -5.66
N SER A 6 -8.65 -0.75 -6.36
CA SER A 6 -7.73 -1.62 -7.13
C SER A 6 -6.88 -0.83 -8.13
N ARG A 7 -7.41 0.26 -8.68
CA ARG A 7 -6.67 1.17 -9.57
C ARG A 7 -5.44 1.78 -8.89
N LEU A 8 -5.59 2.24 -7.64
CA LEU A 8 -4.48 2.84 -6.88
C LEU A 8 -3.43 1.78 -6.54
N VAL A 9 -3.86 0.58 -6.13
CA VAL A 9 -2.93 -0.53 -5.89
C VAL A 9 -2.18 -0.90 -7.17
N GLN A 10 -2.87 -0.94 -8.31
CA GLN A 10 -2.24 -1.26 -9.58
C GLN A 10 -1.23 -0.18 -10.03
N GLU A 11 -1.52 1.11 -9.80
CA GLU A 11 -0.54 2.19 -10.01
C GLU A 11 0.70 2.00 -9.12
N LEU A 12 0.51 1.72 -7.83
CA LEU A 12 1.61 1.50 -6.89
C LEU A 12 2.43 0.26 -7.26
N TRP A 13 1.77 -0.84 -7.63
CA TRP A 13 2.38 -2.08 -8.11
C TRP A 13 3.23 -1.87 -9.35
N ASN A 14 2.74 -1.09 -10.32
CA ASN A 14 3.49 -0.76 -11.53
C ASN A 14 4.66 0.19 -11.24
N ALA A 15 4.53 1.05 -10.22
CA ALA A 15 5.61 1.92 -9.76
C ALA A 15 6.67 1.20 -8.92
N THR A 16 6.45 -0.05 -8.52
CA THR A 16 7.36 -0.85 -7.69
C THR A 16 7.87 -2.10 -8.44
N PRO A 17 8.76 -1.95 -9.44
CA PRO A 17 9.35 -3.08 -10.17
C PRO A 17 10.20 -4.00 -9.27
N GLU A 18 10.69 -3.49 -8.14
CA GLU A 18 11.53 -4.23 -7.20
C GLU A 18 10.75 -5.24 -6.33
N ARG A 19 9.41 -5.23 -6.40
CA ARG A 19 8.53 -6.20 -5.72
C ARG A 19 8.89 -6.44 -4.24
N ARG A 20 9.01 -5.35 -3.47
CA ARG A 20 9.35 -5.37 -2.04
C ARG A 20 8.65 -4.26 -1.27
N TRP A 21 8.36 -4.50 0.01
CA TRP A 21 7.60 -3.57 0.86
C TRP A 21 8.27 -2.21 1.01
N GLN A 22 9.59 -2.19 1.21
CA GLN A 22 10.37 -0.95 1.32
C GLN A 22 10.18 -0.05 0.09
N ALA A 23 10.33 -0.62 -1.13
CA ALA A 23 10.18 0.14 -2.36
C ALA A 23 8.73 0.62 -2.55
N LEU A 24 7.73 -0.19 -2.20
CA LEU A 24 6.32 0.21 -2.21
C LEU A 24 6.07 1.40 -1.27
N ARG A 25 6.63 1.35 -0.05
CA ARG A 25 6.55 2.42 0.95
C ARG A 25 7.14 3.73 0.41
N GLU A 26 8.31 3.66 -0.23
CA GLU A 26 8.96 4.80 -0.86
C GLU A 26 8.09 5.39 -1.97
N ARG A 27 7.43 4.58 -2.81
CA ARG A 27 6.50 5.08 -3.85
C ARG A 27 5.27 5.77 -3.27
N VAL A 28 4.71 5.23 -2.20
CA VAL A 28 3.58 5.88 -1.50
C VAL A 28 4.02 7.20 -0.91
N HIS A 29 5.20 7.26 -0.27
CA HIS A 29 5.75 8.48 0.29
C HIS A 29 6.02 9.55 -0.79
N GLU A 30 6.68 9.17 -1.89
CA GLU A 30 6.96 10.07 -3.00
C GLU A 30 5.67 10.64 -3.62
N ARG A 31 4.63 9.79 -3.77
CA ARG A 31 3.32 10.24 -4.26
C ARG A 31 2.67 11.22 -3.29
N LEU A 32 2.78 10.99 -1.98
CA LEU A 32 2.27 11.90 -0.95
C LEU A 32 2.99 13.25 -0.99
N GLU A 33 4.32 13.27 -1.09
CA GLU A 33 5.12 14.50 -1.20
C GLU A 33 4.79 15.29 -2.47
N LYS A 34 4.49 14.60 -3.57
CA LYS A 34 4.03 15.20 -4.83
C LYS A 34 2.57 15.66 -4.80
N GLY A 35 1.86 15.52 -3.68
CA GLY A 35 0.45 15.90 -3.54
C GLY A 35 -0.52 14.99 -4.30
N GLY A 36 -0.13 13.73 -4.53
CA GLY A 36 -0.97 12.75 -5.21
C GLY A 36 -2.20 12.37 -4.39
N GLU A 37 -3.31 12.13 -5.09
CA GLU A 37 -4.58 11.77 -4.47
C GLU A 37 -4.61 10.29 -4.05
N PHE A 38 -5.11 10.04 -2.84
CA PHE A 38 -5.38 8.73 -2.26
C PHE A 38 -6.88 8.59 -2.00
N VAL A 39 -7.62 8.13 -3.01
CA VAL A 39 -9.06 7.91 -2.89
C VAL A 39 -9.33 6.67 -2.05
N GLY A 40 -10.25 6.77 -1.08
CA GLY A 40 -10.73 5.64 -0.28
C GLY A 40 -9.90 5.27 0.96
N VAL A 41 -8.65 5.74 1.05
CA VAL A 41 -7.74 5.46 2.16
C VAL A 41 -6.95 6.70 2.57
N ARG A 42 -6.69 6.88 3.87
CA ARG A 42 -5.74 7.89 4.33
C ARG A 42 -4.32 7.46 3.98
N PRO A 43 -3.49 8.31 3.35
CA PRO A 43 -2.13 7.96 2.97
C PRO A 43 -1.26 7.58 4.17
N THR A 44 -1.50 8.19 5.34
CA THR A 44 -0.83 7.81 6.60
C THR A 44 -1.17 6.39 7.03
N THR A 45 -2.44 5.98 6.93
CA THR A 45 -2.87 4.61 7.23
C THR A 45 -2.24 3.62 6.27
N LEU A 46 -2.20 3.93 4.96
CA LEU A 46 -1.54 3.08 3.97
C LEU A 46 -0.04 2.92 4.25
N LEU A 47 0.65 4.01 4.59
CA LEU A 47 2.07 3.98 4.97
C LEU A 47 2.30 3.14 6.24
N GLN A 48 1.42 3.27 7.24
CA GLN A 48 1.49 2.46 8.46
C GLN A 48 1.29 0.97 8.14
N SER A 49 0.29 0.60 7.32
CA SER A 49 0.05 -0.77 6.89
C SER A 49 1.28 -1.37 6.20
N ILE A 50 1.87 -0.65 5.23
CA ILE A 50 3.07 -1.12 4.51
C ILE A 50 4.26 -1.25 5.46
N SER A 51 4.46 -0.27 6.36
CA SER A 51 5.54 -0.31 7.34
C SER A 51 5.39 -1.47 8.33
N HIS A 52 4.16 -1.84 8.69
CA HIS A 52 3.89 -2.99 9.54
C HIS A 52 4.24 -4.32 8.84
N LEU A 53 3.84 -4.48 7.58
CA LEU A 53 4.18 -5.64 6.76
C LEU A 53 5.70 -5.78 6.54
N GLU A 54 6.38 -4.66 6.31
CA GLU A 54 7.84 -4.60 6.22
C GLU A 54 8.49 -5.06 7.54
N HIS A 55 8.03 -4.53 8.68
CA HIS A 55 8.61 -4.80 10.00
C HIS A 55 8.37 -6.22 10.50
N THR A 56 7.22 -6.80 10.17
CA THR A 56 6.86 -8.19 10.51
C THR A 56 7.58 -9.22 9.63
N GLY A 57 8.28 -8.77 8.57
CA GLY A 57 8.93 -9.65 7.61
C GLY A 57 7.94 -10.40 6.74
N ALA A 58 6.74 -9.85 6.52
CA ALA A 58 5.75 -10.45 5.64
C ALA A 58 6.31 -10.61 4.23
N GLU A 59 6.00 -11.72 3.58
CA GLU A 59 6.41 -11.94 2.20
C GLU A 59 5.71 -10.94 1.27
N TYR A 60 6.45 -10.41 0.29
CA TYR A 60 5.85 -9.52 -0.70
C TYR A 60 5.08 -10.36 -1.73
N PRO A 61 3.82 -10.02 -2.04
CA PRO A 61 2.98 -10.82 -2.93
C PRO A 61 3.53 -10.85 -4.36
N ASP A 62 3.32 -11.98 -5.05
CA ASP A 62 3.69 -12.16 -6.46
C ASP A 62 2.68 -11.54 -7.43
N THR A 63 1.45 -11.30 -6.97
CA THR A 63 0.37 -10.76 -7.78
C THR A 63 -0.19 -9.44 -7.24
N VAL A 64 -0.66 -8.59 -8.15
CA VAL A 64 -1.32 -7.33 -7.80
C VAL A 64 -2.63 -7.56 -7.04
N ASP A 65 -3.31 -8.68 -7.28
CA ASP A 65 -4.57 -9.02 -6.62
C ASP A 65 -4.34 -9.39 -5.15
N GLU A 66 -3.30 -10.18 -4.87
CA GLU A 66 -2.87 -10.46 -3.50
C GLU A 66 -2.39 -9.20 -2.78
N LEU A 67 -1.61 -8.34 -3.45
CA LEU A 67 -1.25 -7.05 -2.88
C LEU A 67 -2.49 -6.24 -2.50
N ASN A 68 -3.47 -6.17 -3.40
CA ASN A 68 -4.70 -5.45 -3.16
C ASN A 68 -5.46 -6.01 -1.95
N ARG A 69 -5.56 -7.33 -1.85
CA ARG A 69 -6.20 -8.00 -0.72
C ARG A 69 -5.47 -7.71 0.60
N ILE A 70 -4.16 -7.94 0.66
CA ILE A 70 -3.34 -7.74 1.86
C ILE A 70 -3.43 -6.29 2.34
N LEU A 71 -3.24 -5.32 1.44
CA LEU A 71 -3.28 -3.92 1.83
C LEU A 71 -4.68 -3.48 2.28
N ASN A 72 -5.75 -3.96 1.64
CA ASN A 72 -7.12 -3.66 2.08
C ASN A 72 -7.45 -4.28 3.44
N GLU A 73 -6.96 -5.49 3.71
CA GLU A 73 -7.11 -6.15 5.01
C GLU A 73 -6.43 -5.33 6.10
N GLN A 74 -5.15 -4.98 5.90
CA GLN A 74 -4.38 -4.17 6.85
C GLN A 74 -4.97 -2.77 7.08
N VAL A 75 -5.45 -2.11 6.03
CA VAL A 75 -6.07 -0.78 6.15
C VAL A 75 -7.40 -0.86 6.90
N ARG A 76 -8.13 -1.96 6.79
CA ARG A 76 -9.36 -2.18 7.58
C ARG A 76 -9.01 -2.40 9.05
N GLU A 77 -8.01 -3.22 9.36
CA GLU A 77 -7.58 -3.49 10.74
C GLU A 77 -7.07 -2.24 11.46
N ILE A 78 -6.30 -1.37 10.79
CA ILE A 78 -5.78 -0.11 11.38
C ILE A 78 -6.87 0.99 11.39
N GLY A 79 -7.86 0.88 10.51
CA GLY A 79 -8.91 1.88 10.32
C GLY A 79 -10.14 1.71 11.20
N GLU A 80 -10.23 0.62 11.97
CA GLU A 80 -11.20 0.38 13.06
C GLU A 80 -10.65 0.91 14.39
#